data_AF-K1ZI98-F1
#
_entry.id   AF-K1ZI98-F1
#
_cell.length_a   1.000
_cell.length_b   1.000
_cell.length_c   1.000
_cell.angle_alpha   90.00
_cell.angle_beta   90.00
_cell.angle_gamma   90.00
#
_symmetry.space_group_name_H-M   'P 1'
#
loop_
_entity.id
_entity.type
_entity.pdbx_description
1 polymer ?
#
loop_
_entity_poly.entity_id
_entity_poly.type
_entity_poly.pdbx_seq_one_letter_code
_entity_poly.pdbx_strand_id
1 'polypeptide(L)'
;MNCHFKYALALTILSCISLQAAVITLESENQFNAAMKNNKHMIIEFSAEWCSVCNAINKPYAELANDPEFKHITFAQVDVDKLDGVSKKYGIVGVPTFLYIENGDKKVEEIGVQNMPAFKDHIKETIRSNFTVTSNAAAPKNVQSNAITEEVLVDMDAPMSHPAAVEPNIFIKLFGTVKHFIMMILIKITEFFTTIIDAIKGFFGA
;
A
#
# COMPACT_ATOMS: atom_id res chain seq x y z
N MET A 1 38.61 -27.35 8.10
CA MET A 1 38.69 -25.87 8.13
C MET A 1 37.54 -25.18 7.36
N ASN A 2 36.38 -25.84 7.12
CA ASN A 2 35.49 -25.43 6.01
C ASN A 2 34.10 -24.89 6.45
N CYS A 3 33.92 -24.51 7.73
CA CYS A 3 32.61 -24.05 8.23
C CYS A 3 32.37 -22.54 8.02
N HIS A 4 33.40 -21.70 8.20
CA HIS A 4 33.25 -20.23 8.18
C HIS A 4 32.78 -19.67 6.83
N PHE A 5 33.15 -20.29 5.71
CA PHE A 5 32.82 -19.78 4.37
C PHE A 5 31.30 -19.86 4.05
N LYS A 6 30.58 -20.83 4.63
CA LYS A 6 29.15 -21.01 4.37
C LYS A 6 28.28 -19.98 5.09
N TYR A 7 28.65 -19.60 6.32
CA TYR A 7 27.91 -18.58 7.08
C TYR A 7 28.17 -17.16 6.60
N ALA A 8 29.38 -16.86 6.11
CA ALA A 8 29.70 -15.57 5.52
C ALA A 8 28.83 -15.23 4.29
N LEU A 9 28.52 -16.23 3.45
CA LEU A 9 27.66 -16.05 2.27
C LEU A 9 26.17 -15.86 2.62
N ALA A 10 25.70 -16.42 3.74
CA ALA A 10 24.31 -16.27 4.16
C ALA A 10 24.03 -14.87 4.75
N LEU A 11 25.01 -14.28 5.43
CA LEU A 11 24.88 -12.95 6.05
C LEU A 11 24.87 -11.81 5.02
N THR A 12 25.60 -11.93 3.90
CA THR A 12 25.60 -10.93 2.82
C THR A 12 24.33 -10.95 1.98
N ILE A 13 23.66 -12.10 1.87
CA ILE A 13 22.34 -12.19 1.19
C ILE A 13 21.26 -11.48 2.04
N LEU A 14 21.36 -11.55 3.37
CA LEU A 14 20.40 -10.90 4.27
C LEU A 14 20.51 -9.35 4.28
N SER A 15 21.68 -8.78 3.95
CA SER A 15 21.81 -7.32 3.77
C SER A 15 21.37 -6.84 2.38
N CYS A 16 21.04 -7.75 1.46
CA CYS A 16 20.51 -7.43 0.13
C CYS A 16 18.97 -7.35 0.11
N ILE A 17 18.34 -7.06 1.26
CA ILE A 17 16.92 -6.73 1.34
C ILE A 17 16.72 -5.31 0.80
N SER A 18 16.59 -5.24 -0.52
CA SER A 18 16.10 -4.15 -1.36
C SER A 18 15.98 -2.77 -0.71
N LEU A 19 16.96 -1.91 -1.01
CA LEU A 19 16.72 -0.48 -1.13
C LEU A 19 15.90 -0.24 -2.42
N GLN A 20 14.63 -0.67 -2.41
CA GLN A 20 13.71 -0.42 -3.51
C GLN A 20 13.37 1.07 -3.52
N ALA A 21 13.42 1.72 -4.67
CA ALA A 21 12.83 3.05 -4.81
C ALA A 21 11.34 2.96 -4.42
N ALA A 22 10.90 3.85 -3.54
CA ALA A 22 9.56 3.77 -2.94
C ALA A 22 8.45 3.80 -4.01
N VAL A 23 8.66 4.59 -5.06
CA VAL A 23 7.82 4.61 -6.27
C VAL A 23 8.66 4.10 -7.44
N ILE A 24 8.11 3.19 -8.25
CA ILE A 24 8.75 2.73 -9.50
C ILE A 24 8.25 3.55 -10.69
N THR A 25 9.16 4.10 -11.48
CA THR A 25 8.81 4.71 -12.77
C THR A 25 8.66 3.62 -13.83
N LEU A 26 7.55 3.63 -14.56
CA LEU A 26 7.28 2.71 -15.66
C LEU A 26 7.48 3.45 -16.98
N GLU A 27 8.57 3.16 -17.69
CA GLU A 27 9.01 3.87 -18.90
C GLU A 27 8.64 3.15 -20.19
N SER A 28 8.09 1.93 -20.11
CA SER A 28 7.68 1.15 -21.28
C SER A 28 6.50 0.23 -20.99
N GLU A 29 5.73 -0.12 -22.03
CA GLU A 29 4.64 -1.10 -21.92
C GLU A 29 5.11 -2.46 -21.40
N ASN A 30 6.34 -2.87 -21.71
CA ASN A 30 6.91 -4.13 -21.21
C ASN A 30 7.15 -4.09 -19.69
N GLN A 31 7.68 -2.98 -19.17
CA GLN A 31 7.80 -2.77 -17.72
C GLN A 31 6.42 -2.70 -17.06
N PHE A 32 5.47 -1.96 -17.64
CA PHE A 32 4.09 -1.88 -17.15
C PHE A 32 3.43 -3.27 -17.06
N ASN A 33 3.47 -4.03 -18.16
CA ASN A 33 2.90 -5.37 -18.23
C ASN A 33 3.60 -6.37 -17.29
N ALA A 34 4.90 -6.22 -17.04
CA ALA A 34 5.62 -7.03 -16.05
C ALA A 34 5.22 -6.65 -14.61
N ALA A 35 5.14 -5.35 -14.31
CA ALA A 35 4.72 -4.84 -13.01
C ALA A 35 3.29 -5.30 -12.66
N MET A 36 2.37 -5.22 -13.62
CA MET A 36 0.99 -5.72 -13.50
C MET A 36 0.87 -7.22 -13.23
N LYS A 37 1.80 -8.04 -13.72
CA LYS A 37 1.82 -9.50 -13.50
C LYS A 37 2.45 -9.88 -12.15
N ASN A 38 3.44 -9.11 -11.71
CA ASN A 38 4.25 -9.46 -10.54
C ASN A 38 3.67 -8.95 -9.22
N ASN A 39 2.77 -7.95 -9.26
CA ASN A 39 2.27 -7.28 -8.06
C ASN A 39 0.75 -7.42 -7.94
N LYS A 40 0.27 -8.02 -6.85
CA LYS A 40 -1.17 -8.21 -6.59
C LYS A 40 -1.92 -6.89 -6.39
N HIS A 41 -1.30 -5.98 -5.64
CA HIS A 41 -1.87 -4.69 -5.25
C HIS A 41 -0.94 -3.59 -5.75
N MET A 42 -1.45 -2.67 -6.56
CA MET A 42 -0.67 -1.59 -7.15
C MET A 42 -1.45 -0.29 -7.15
N ILE A 43 -0.78 0.81 -6.81
CA ILE A 43 -1.26 2.17 -7.05
C ILE A 43 -0.40 2.77 -8.15
N ILE A 44 -1.03 3.36 -9.16
CA ILE A 44 -0.37 3.99 -10.31
C ILE A 44 -0.77 5.46 -10.37
N GLU A 45 0.20 6.36 -10.25
CA GLU A 45 0.03 7.77 -10.61
C GLU A 45 0.26 7.94 -12.12
N PHE A 46 -0.75 8.42 -12.83
CA PHE A 46 -0.62 8.96 -14.17
C PHE A 46 -0.33 10.46 -14.07
N SER A 47 0.85 10.85 -14.56
CA SER A 47 1.52 12.12 -14.30
C SER A 47 2.10 12.71 -15.60
N ALA A 48 2.61 13.94 -15.58
CA ALA A 48 3.27 14.56 -16.72
C ALA A 48 4.33 15.58 -16.28
N GLU A 49 5.43 15.74 -17.02
CA GLU A 49 6.52 16.66 -16.64
C GLU A 49 6.09 18.13 -16.59
N TRP A 50 5.16 18.54 -17.46
CA TRP A 50 4.57 19.89 -17.51
C TRP A 50 3.53 20.14 -16.39
N CYS A 51 3.12 19.11 -15.64
CA CYS A 51 2.13 19.22 -14.59
C CYS A 51 2.76 19.70 -13.26
N SER A 52 2.77 21.03 -13.06
CA SER A 52 3.24 21.66 -11.81
C SER A 52 2.56 21.10 -10.55
N VAL A 53 1.26 20.78 -10.67
CA VAL A 53 0.45 20.17 -9.60
C VAL A 53 0.93 18.76 -9.25
N CYS A 54 1.28 17.95 -10.24
CA CYS A 54 1.81 16.60 -10.05
C CYS A 54 3.15 16.64 -9.30
N ASN A 55 4.03 17.58 -9.68
CA ASN A 55 5.32 17.78 -9.00
C ASN A 55 5.19 18.10 -7.50
N ALA A 56 4.09 18.74 -7.06
CA ALA A 56 3.82 18.95 -5.64
C ALA A 56 3.44 17.66 -4.88
N ILE A 57 2.93 16.64 -5.59
CA ILE A 57 2.46 15.38 -5.03
C ILE A 57 3.55 14.30 -5.00
N ASN A 58 4.52 14.35 -5.91
CA ASN A 58 5.65 13.40 -5.98
C ASN A 58 6.26 13.10 -4.59
N LYS A 59 6.49 14.13 -3.76
CA LYS A 59 7.00 13.97 -2.40
C LYS A 59 6.02 13.23 -1.48
N PRO A 60 4.80 13.72 -1.21
CA PRO A 60 3.85 13.01 -0.33
C PRO A 60 3.38 11.66 -0.86
N TYR A 61 3.44 11.41 -2.17
CA TYR A 61 3.22 10.08 -2.77
C TYR A 61 4.39 9.13 -2.45
N ALA A 62 5.63 9.60 -2.55
CA ALA A 62 6.79 8.84 -2.08
C ALA A 62 6.80 8.62 -0.56
N GLU A 63 6.32 9.58 0.25
CA GLU A 63 6.11 9.38 1.70
C GLU A 63 5.08 8.30 1.97
N LEU A 64 3.96 8.29 1.23
CA LEU A 64 2.92 7.27 1.33
C LEU A 64 3.47 5.88 0.97
N ALA A 65 4.27 5.79 -0.09
CA ALA A 65 4.91 4.55 -0.52
C ALA A 65 5.96 3.99 0.47
N ASN A 66 6.49 4.84 1.35
CA ASN A 66 7.41 4.44 2.43
C ASN A 66 6.68 4.10 3.75
N ASP A 67 5.37 4.36 3.87
CA ASP A 67 4.61 4.06 5.10
C ASP A 67 4.54 2.53 5.32
N PRO A 68 4.95 2.01 6.50
CA PRO A 68 4.83 0.59 6.83
C PRO A 68 3.42 0.00 6.66
N GLU A 69 2.36 0.83 6.72
CA GLU A 69 0.98 0.41 6.46
C GLU A 69 0.79 -0.10 5.02
N PHE A 70 1.50 0.46 4.04
CA PHE A 70 1.35 0.15 2.61
C PHE A 70 2.47 -0.70 2.02
N LYS A 71 3.33 -1.30 2.86
CA LYS A 71 4.45 -2.16 2.40
C LYS A 71 4.04 -3.35 1.51
N HIS A 72 2.76 -3.70 1.48
CA HIS A 72 2.17 -4.76 0.65
C HIS A 72 1.65 -4.27 -0.71
N ILE A 73 1.79 -2.97 -1.01
CA ILE A 73 1.31 -2.32 -2.23
C ILE A 73 2.51 -1.78 -3.00
N THR A 74 2.52 -2.01 -4.31
CA THR A 74 3.50 -1.40 -5.21
C THR A 74 3.03 -0.02 -5.63
N PHE A 75 3.84 1.01 -5.40
CA PHE A 75 3.56 2.35 -5.90
C PHE A 75 4.33 2.56 -7.19
N ALA A 76 3.63 2.96 -8.25
CA ALA A 76 4.18 3.20 -9.56
C ALA A 76 3.80 4.60 -10.08
N GLN A 77 4.59 5.10 -11.02
CA GLN A 77 4.31 6.32 -11.78
C GLN A 77 4.43 6.03 -13.27
N VAL A 78 3.47 6.54 -14.04
CA VAL A 78 3.42 6.50 -15.50
C VAL A 78 3.34 7.92 -16.02
N ASP A 79 4.22 8.26 -16.95
CA ASP A 79 4.16 9.52 -17.69
C ASP A 79 3.18 9.36 -18.86
N VAL A 80 2.15 10.21 -18.91
CA VAL A 80 1.06 10.06 -19.89
C VAL A 80 1.49 10.35 -21.33
N ASP A 81 2.52 11.19 -21.53
CA ASP A 81 3.05 11.54 -22.84
C ASP A 81 3.99 10.43 -23.36
N LYS A 82 4.74 9.78 -22.45
CA LYS A 82 5.66 8.68 -22.79
C LYS A 82 4.94 7.35 -23.01
N LEU A 83 3.85 7.07 -22.28
CA LEU A 83 3.07 5.82 -22.38
C LEU A 83 1.60 6.08 -22.77
N ASP A 84 1.39 6.96 -23.76
CA ASP A 84 0.08 7.32 -24.32
C ASP A 84 -0.86 6.10 -24.59
N GLY A 85 -0.31 5.00 -25.11
CA GLY A 85 -1.07 3.76 -25.35
C GLY A 85 -1.64 3.13 -24.06
N VAL A 86 -0.89 3.19 -22.96
CA VAL A 86 -1.35 2.75 -21.63
C VAL A 86 -2.37 3.73 -21.07
N SER A 87 -2.09 5.04 -21.13
CA SER A 87 -3.01 6.10 -20.70
C SER A 87 -4.38 5.97 -21.37
N LYS A 88 -4.41 5.78 -22.69
CA LYS A 88 -5.63 5.54 -23.48
C LYS A 88 -6.33 4.25 -23.10
N LYS A 89 -5.59 3.15 -22.90
CA LYS A 89 -6.15 1.85 -22.49
C LYS A 89 -6.92 1.94 -21.16
N TYR A 90 -6.47 2.77 -20.22
CA TYR A 90 -7.14 2.93 -18.92
C TYR A 90 -8.18 4.06 -18.87
N GLY A 91 -8.28 4.87 -19.92
CA GLY A 91 -9.24 5.98 -20.02
C GLY A 91 -8.76 7.28 -19.37
N ILE A 92 -7.45 7.47 -19.21
CA ILE A 92 -6.88 8.64 -18.52
C ILE A 92 -7.13 9.91 -19.37
N VAL A 93 -7.98 10.80 -18.86
CA VAL A 93 -8.36 12.07 -19.52
C VAL A 93 -7.71 13.32 -18.92
N GLY A 94 -6.94 13.17 -17.85
CA GLY A 94 -6.27 14.28 -17.17
C GLY A 94 -5.21 13.81 -16.17
N VAL A 95 -4.42 14.74 -15.67
CA VAL A 95 -3.35 14.49 -14.68
C VAL A 95 -3.44 15.49 -13.52
N PRO A 96 -3.06 15.08 -12.28
CA PRO A 96 -2.73 13.71 -11.89
C PRO A 96 -3.99 12.83 -11.83
N THR A 97 -3.87 11.56 -12.19
CA THR A 97 -4.92 10.55 -11.99
C THR A 97 -4.32 9.34 -11.29
N PHE A 98 -4.96 8.84 -10.24
CA PHE A 98 -4.49 7.70 -9.46
C PHE A 98 -5.39 6.49 -9.68
N LEU A 99 -4.80 5.37 -10.11
CA LEU A 99 -5.50 4.10 -10.22
C LEU A 99 -5.05 3.15 -9.12
N TYR A 100 -6.01 2.56 -8.40
CA TYR A 100 -5.77 1.37 -7.60
C TYR A 100 -6.15 0.12 -8.41
N ILE A 101 -5.19 -0.78 -8.55
CA ILE A 101 -5.30 -2.03 -9.31
C ILE A 101 -5.13 -3.20 -8.35
N GLU A 102 -6.05 -4.17 -8.44
CA GLU A 102 -5.96 -5.43 -7.71
C GLU A 102 -6.15 -6.62 -8.67
N ASN A 103 -5.21 -7.58 -8.63
CA ASN A 103 -5.14 -8.76 -9.51
C ASN A 103 -5.18 -8.41 -11.02
N GLY A 104 -4.78 -7.19 -11.39
CA GLY A 104 -4.79 -6.68 -12.76
C GLY A 104 -6.05 -5.89 -13.16
N ASP A 105 -7.09 -5.89 -12.33
CA ASP A 105 -8.31 -5.10 -12.57
C ASP A 105 -8.21 -3.71 -11.93
N LYS A 106 -8.73 -2.68 -12.61
CA LYS A 106 -8.99 -1.35 -12.02
C LYS A 106 -10.10 -1.48 -10.97
N LYS A 107 -9.83 -1.07 -9.72
CA LYS A 107 -10.79 -1.09 -8.60
C LYS A 107 -11.25 0.32 -8.20
N VAL A 108 -10.32 1.28 -8.15
CA VAL A 108 -10.61 2.69 -7.87
C VAL A 108 -9.83 3.58 -8.84
N GLU A 109 -10.42 4.70 -9.19
CA GLU A 109 -9.86 5.78 -10.00
C GLU A 109 -10.20 7.11 -9.33
N GLU A 110 -9.19 7.91 -9.02
CA GLU A 110 -9.33 9.25 -8.44
C GLU A 110 -8.63 10.25 -9.35
N ILE A 111 -9.33 11.32 -9.75
CA ILE A 111 -8.81 12.34 -10.67
C ILE A 111 -8.58 13.65 -9.91
N GLY A 112 -7.36 14.19 -10.00
CA GLY A 112 -6.97 15.43 -9.33
C GLY A 112 -6.54 15.24 -7.86
N VAL A 113 -6.46 16.37 -7.13
CA VAL A 113 -5.74 16.45 -5.84
C VAL A 113 -6.57 17.06 -4.71
N GLN A 114 -7.87 17.25 -4.93
CA GLN A 114 -8.65 18.37 -4.37
C GLN A 114 -8.64 18.47 -2.84
N ASN A 115 -8.30 17.39 -2.13
CA ASN A 115 -7.85 17.47 -0.75
C ASN A 115 -6.80 16.36 -0.47
N MET A 116 -5.51 16.69 -0.59
CA MET A 116 -4.41 15.71 -0.51
C MET A 116 -4.33 14.93 0.84
N PRO A 117 -4.72 15.50 2.00
CA PRO A 117 -5.04 14.74 3.21
C PRO A 117 -6.17 13.72 3.00
N ALA A 118 -7.32 14.14 2.47
CA ALA A 118 -8.43 13.23 2.18
C ALA A 118 -8.08 12.17 1.13
N PHE A 119 -7.14 12.44 0.22
CA PHE A 119 -6.59 11.43 -0.71
C PHE A 119 -5.85 10.31 0.05
N LYS A 120 -5.06 10.65 1.07
CA LYS A 120 -4.44 9.65 1.98
C LYS A 120 -5.51 8.86 2.73
N ASP A 121 -6.59 9.51 3.17
CA ASP A 121 -7.70 8.87 3.89
C ASP A 121 -8.55 7.98 2.96
N HIS A 122 -8.82 8.42 1.73
CA HIS A 122 -9.58 7.68 0.70
C HIS A 122 -8.81 6.43 0.25
N ILE A 123 -7.48 6.52 0.10
CA ILE A 123 -6.60 5.36 -0.09
C ILE A 123 -6.66 4.43 1.13
N LYS A 124 -6.53 4.97 2.35
CA LYS A 124 -6.60 4.19 3.61
C LYS A 124 -7.93 3.43 3.77
N GLU A 125 -9.04 4.04 3.38
CA GLU A 125 -10.38 3.43 3.46
C GLU A 125 -10.62 2.43 2.33
N THR A 126 -10.18 2.74 1.11
CA THR A 126 -10.20 1.80 -0.04
C THR A 126 -9.44 0.52 0.28
N ILE A 127 -8.27 0.62 0.91
CA ILE A 127 -7.45 -0.55 1.26
C ILE A 127 -8.07 -1.33 2.43
N ARG A 128 -8.59 -0.64 3.45
CA ARG A 128 -9.29 -1.27 4.59
C ARG A 128 -10.54 -2.04 4.17
N SER A 129 -11.42 -1.40 3.42
CA SER A 129 -12.69 -1.98 2.97
C SER A 129 -12.49 -3.23 2.09
N ASN A 130 -11.55 -3.19 1.14
CA ASN A 130 -11.24 -4.37 0.33
C ASN A 130 -10.66 -5.54 1.16
N PHE A 131 -9.93 -5.26 2.25
CA PHE A 131 -9.46 -6.29 3.17
C PHE A 131 -10.61 -6.92 4.00
N THR A 132 -11.58 -6.13 4.48
CA THR A 132 -12.72 -6.63 5.26
C THR A 132 -13.74 -7.39 4.42
N VAL A 133 -13.91 -7.06 3.14
CA VAL A 133 -14.73 -7.85 2.20
C VAL A 133 -14.09 -9.23 1.95
N THR A 134 -12.76 -9.32 1.92
CA THR A 134 -12.04 -10.57 1.65
C THR A 134 -12.09 -11.56 2.83
N SER A 135 -12.20 -11.09 4.08
CA SER A 135 -12.27 -11.98 5.25
C SER A 135 -13.62 -12.69 5.44
N ASN A 136 -14.70 -12.19 4.81
CA ASN A 136 -16.07 -12.65 5.02
C ASN A 136 -16.65 -13.41 3.81
N ALA A 137 -15.78 -13.89 2.89
CA ALA A 137 -16.17 -14.60 1.68
C ALA A 137 -16.59 -16.08 1.93
N ALA A 138 -17.69 -16.27 2.65
CA ALA A 138 -18.44 -17.53 2.69
C ALA A 138 -19.87 -17.30 2.18
N ALA A 139 -20.08 -17.49 0.88
CA ALA A 139 -21.38 -17.40 0.20
C ALA A 139 -22.21 -18.71 0.41
N PRO A 140 -23.50 -18.81 0.00
CA PRO A 140 -24.33 -17.83 -0.74
C PRO A 140 -25.81 -17.67 -0.29
N LYS A 141 -26.55 -16.83 -1.05
CA LYS A 141 -28.03 -16.65 -1.24
C LYS A 141 -28.54 -15.33 -0.65
N ASN A 142 -29.18 -14.42 -1.38
CA ASN A 142 -30.10 -14.57 -2.51
C ASN A 142 -30.23 -13.26 -3.32
N VAL A 143 -30.59 -13.37 -4.60
CA VAL A 143 -31.09 -12.23 -5.40
C VAL A 143 -32.59 -12.08 -5.11
N GLN A 144 -33.04 -10.89 -4.71
CA GLN A 144 -34.45 -10.51 -4.87
C GLN A 144 -34.54 -9.01 -5.15
N SER A 145 -35.27 -8.67 -6.20
CA SER A 145 -35.54 -7.31 -6.67
C SER A 145 -36.69 -6.64 -5.92
N ASN A 146 -37.00 -5.39 -6.33
CA ASN A 146 -38.15 -4.54 -5.98
C ASN A 146 -37.85 -3.62 -4.76
N ALA A 147 -38.29 -2.35 -4.72
CA ALA A 147 -39.22 -1.62 -5.59
C ALA A 147 -38.77 -0.15 -5.86
N ILE A 148 -39.54 0.54 -6.70
CA ILE A 148 -39.37 1.96 -7.12
C ILE A 148 -40.23 2.87 -6.23
N THR A 149 -40.00 4.19 -6.31
CA THR A 149 -40.64 5.33 -5.60
C THR A 149 -40.14 5.52 -4.15
N GLU A 150 -39.98 6.71 -3.56
CA GLU A 150 -40.12 8.15 -3.91
C GLU A 150 -38.99 8.90 -3.14
N GLU A 151 -38.52 10.14 -3.38
CA GLU A 151 -38.78 11.25 -4.34
C GLU A 151 -37.47 12.10 -4.46
N VAL A 152 -37.38 13.12 -5.35
CA VAL A 152 -36.30 14.12 -5.37
C VAL A 152 -36.75 15.43 -4.72
N LEU A 153 -36.14 15.81 -3.60
CA LEU A 153 -36.12 17.20 -3.12
C LEU A 153 -34.69 17.62 -2.77
N VAL A 154 -34.24 18.71 -3.38
CA VAL A 154 -32.91 19.30 -3.21
C VAL A 154 -33.06 20.51 -2.31
N ASP A 155 -32.74 20.37 -1.02
CA ASP A 155 -32.64 21.50 -0.11
C ASP A 155 -31.21 22.07 -0.11
N MET A 156 -31.02 23.12 -0.90
CA MET A 156 -29.93 24.07 -0.72
C MET A 156 -30.43 25.21 0.18
N ASP A 157 -30.06 25.21 1.46
CA ASP A 157 -29.79 26.41 2.29
C ASP A 157 -29.64 26.08 3.79
N ALA A 158 -28.39 26.00 4.28
CA ALA A 158 -28.07 26.11 5.71
C ALA A 158 -26.61 26.56 5.92
N PRO A 159 -26.31 27.45 6.89
CA PRO A 159 -25.02 28.15 6.96
C PRO A 159 -23.89 27.38 7.66
N MET A 160 -22.67 27.85 7.42
CA MET A 160 -21.46 27.40 8.13
C MET A 160 -21.55 27.60 9.65
N SER A 161 -21.37 26.51 10.40
CA SER A 161 -20.91 26.55 11.79
C SER A 161 -20.00 25.35 12.08
N HIS A 162 -18.72 25.60 12.38
CA HIS A 162 -17.79 24.57 12.88
C HIS A 162 -18.15 24.17 14.31
N PRO A 163 -18.27 22.86 14.62
CA PRO A 163 -18.05 22.34 15.97
C PRO A 163 -16.60 21.87 16.15
N ALA A 164 -16.12 21.94 17.39
CA ALA A 164 -14.70 21.74 17.73
C ALA A 164 -14.28 20.26 17.87
N ALA A 165 -12.97 20.05 17.67
CA ALA A 165 -12.09 19.05 18.30
C ALA A 165 -12.71 17.71 18.80
N VAL A 166 -12.32 16.61 18.14
CA VAL A 166 -12.38 15.26 18.68
C VAL A 166 -10.95 14.73 18.83
N GLU A 167 -10.53 14.37 20.04
CA GLU A 167 -9.17 13.89 20.31
C GLU A 167 -8.93 12.42 19.88
N PRO A 168 -7.86 12.10 19.12
CA PRO A 168 -7.52 10.73 18.77
C PRO A 168 -6.35 10.18 19.61
N ASN A 169 -6.57 9.83 20.88
CA ASN A 169 -5.46 9.47 21.80
C ASN A 169 -5.53 8.12 22.54
N ILE A 170 -6.44 7.21 22.14
CA ILE A 170 -6.53 5.85 22.72
C ILE A 170 -5.91 4.76 21.81
N PHE A 171 -6.10 4.83 20.49
CA PHE A 171 -5.66 3.76 19.58
C PHE A 171 -4.12 3.64 19.51
N ILE A 172 -3.39 4.76 19.49
CA ILE A 172 -1.92 4.77 19.36
C ILE A 172 -1.24 4.09 20.56
N LYS A 173 -1.78 4.23 21.78
CA LYS A 173 -1.23 3.57 22.98
C LYS A 173 -1.33 2.05 22.93
N LEU A 174 -2.43 1.51 22.41
CA LEU A 174 -2.65 0.06 22.34
C LEU A 174 -1.67 -0.62 21.36
N PHE A 175 -1.47 -0.03 20.17
CA PHE A 175 -0.53 -0.54 19.19
C PHE A 175 0.94 -0.43 19.65
N GLY A 176 1.30 0.61 20.41
CA GLY A 176 2.62 0.75 21.01
C GLY A 176 2.98 -0.42 21.94
N THR A 177 2.08 -0.78 22.86
CA THR A 177 2.28 -1.88 23.80
C THR A 177 2.35 -3.24 23.08
N VAL A 178 1.44 -3.52 22.16
CA VAL A 178 1.44 -4.80 21.41
C VAL A 178 2.69 -4.95 20.57
N LYS A 179 3.15 -3.89 19.89
CA LYS A 179 4.42 -3.89 19.14
C LYS A 179 5.62 -4.20 20.04
N HIS A 180 5.66 -3.62 21.24
CA HIS A 180 6.74 -3.87 22.21
C HIS A 180 6.74 -5.32 22.71
N PHE A 181 5.56 -5.88 23.06
CA PHE A 181 5.44 -7.28 23.48
C PHE A 181 5.85 -8.27 22.39
N ILE A 182 5.42 -8.06 21.14
CA ILE A 182 5.85 -8.91 20.00
C ILE A 182 7.37 -8.84 19.80
N MET A 183 7.96 -7.64 19.90
CA MET A 183 9.41 -7.48 19.80
C MET A 183 10.17 -8.20 20.94
N MET A 184 9.69 -8.12 22.18
CA MET A 184 10.26 -8.86 23.30
C MET A 184 10.15 -10.39 23.15
N ILE A 185 9.05 -10.88 22.57
CA ILE A 185 8.87 -12.32 22.27
C ILE A 185 9.89 -12.77 21.23
N LEU A 186 10.06 -12.02 20.13
CA LEU A 186 11.02 -12.34 19.08
C LEU A 186 12.49 -12.33 19.59
N ILE A 187 12.83 -11.40 20.48
CA ILE A 187 14.15 -11.37 21.13
C ILE A 187 14.38 -12.64 21.96
N LYS A 188 13.44 -13.00 22.84
CA LYS A 188 13.56 -14.22 23.67
C LYS A 188 13.60 -15.52 22.86
N ILE A 189 12.87 -15.58 21.75
CA ILE A 189 12.94 -16.71 20.81
C ILE A 189 14.35 -16.79 20.18
N THR A 190 14.92 -15.65 19.79
CA THR A 190 16.28 -15.59 19.23
C THR A 190 17.33 -16.03 20.25
N GLU A 191 17.23 -15.56 21.50
CA GLU A 191 18.09 -15.98 22.62
C GLU A 191 18.02 -17.50 22.84
N PHE A 192 16.80 -18.07 22.90
CA PHE A 192 16.58 -19.51 23.06
C PHE A 192 17.21 -20.33 21.92
N PHE A 193 17.08 -19.89 20.67
CA PHE A 193 17.75 -20.55 19.55
C PHE A 193 19.27 -20.44 19.61
N THR A 194 19.84 -19.30 20.04
CA THR A 194 21.30 -19.21 20.25
C THR A 194 21.79 -20.17 21.34
N THR A 195 21.08 -20.30 22.47
CA THR A 195 21.43 -21.27 23.52
C THR A 195 21.36 -22.72 23.02
N ILE A 196 20.35 -23.08 22.22
CA ILE A 196 20.27 -24.41 21.59
C ILE A 196 21.43 -24.66 20.64
N ILE A 197 21.77 -23.68 19.80
CA ILE A 197 22.89 -23.79 18.85
C ILE A 197 24.22 -23.98 19.57
N ASP A 198 24.45 -23.29 20.68
CA ASP A 198 25.69 -23.41 21.46
C ASP A 198 25.73 -24.73 22.27
N ALA A 199 24.59 -25.21 22.77
CA ALA A 199 24.50 -26.56 23.36
C ALA A 199 24.81 -27.67 22.33
N ILE A 200 24.31 -27.55 21.09
CA ILE A 200 24.60 -28.52 20.02
C ILE A 200 26.08 -28.46 19.61
N LYS A 201 26.70 -27.27 19.52
CA LYS A 201 28.15 -27.15 19.29
C LYS A 201 28.98 -27.82 20.38
N GLY A 202 28.55 -27.72 21.64
CA GLY A 202 29.20 -28.41 22.76
C GLY A 202 29.10 -29.93 22.68
N PHE A 203 28.03 -30.47 22.09
CA PHE A 203 27.81 -31.92 21.97
C PHE A 203 28.54 -32.56 20.78
N PHE A 204 28.78 -31.80 19.69
CA PHE A 204 29.53 -32.25 18.50
C PHE A 204 30.99 -31.73 18.47
N GLY A 205 31.48 -31.17 19.57
CA GLY A 205 32.78 -30.51 19.70
C GLY A 205 33.82 -31.27 20.53
N ALA A 206 33.68 -32.59 20.65
CA ALA A 206 34.61 -33.50 21.33
C ALA A 206 35.19 -34.53 20.35
#